data_AF-H6R0K6-F1
#
_entry.id   AF-H6R0K6-F1
#
_cell.length_a   1.000
_cell.length_b   1.000
_cell.length_c   1.000
_cell.angle_alpha   90.00
_cell.angle_beta   90.00
_cell.angle_gamma   90.00
#
_symmetry.space_group_name_H-M   'P 1'
#
loop_
_entity.id
_entity.type
_entity.pdbx_description
1 polymer ?
#
loop_
_entity_poly.entity_id
_entity_poly.type
_entity_poly.pdbx_seq_one_letter_code
_entity_poly.pdbx_strand_id
1 'polypeptide(L)'
;MRQPRALMSDSEAVQALVDHPYFQPHITPVQVFNRATDPMLPRVKTHTFAVLEDLDARGLTNHVLVITRYRIDSEDCQRLNQLRNVKVTVLVTYSGIDDRRIEPVDSGIAARSLRTAFANADRYRVVLYWRPLVPGLNDTAAHLARAVELSRHAHATVFTGLFYRDEIADYYRANGLPEPYDETARRKIVPETLEQRVLAAFGGGGPLFRKTSCAVSFAHGVPDYNGHYGIRELCDICPIKQLELCASAHRPPTESQLRQLAAGLTSSEEFEIVAITDRCAVVTGLDEQPRYFLQHGLRFQVHDERHPHRDRRHGRADIGWKGETA
;
A
#
# COMPACT_ATOMS: atom_id res chain seq x y z
N MET A 1 18.33 -6.19 18.75
CA MET A 1 17.09 -5.68 18.12
C MET A 1 17.17 -4.16 18.07
N ARG A 2 16.93 -3.52 16.90
CA ARG A 2 16.91 -2.04 16.82
C ARG A 2 15.77 -1.53 17.69
N GLN A 3 16.04 -0.55 18.55
CA GLN A 3 15.03 0.06 19.40
C GLN A 3 14.52 1.35 18.76
N PRO A 4 13.19 1.54 18.60
CA PRO A 4 12.63 2.82 18.17
C PRO A 4 13.07 3.95 19.10
N ARG A 5 13.45 5.09 18.52
CA ARG A 5 13.80 6.32 19.24
C ARG A 5 12.91 7.44 18.73
N ALA A 6 12.28 8.17 19.62
CA ALA A 6 11.52 9.37 19.28
C ALA A 6 12.49 10.44 18.75
N LEU A 7 12.10 11.13 17.68
CA LEU A 7 12.87 12.23 17.09
C LEU A 7 12.30 13.61 17.46
N MET A 8 11.01 13.66 17.78
CA MET A 8 10.23 14.83 18.19
C MET A 8 8.98 14.35 18.93
N SER A 9 8.19 15.27 19.49
CA SER A 9 6.89 14.93 20.07
C SER A 9 5.84 14.58 19.01
N ASP A 10 4.77 13.89 19.44
CA ASP A 10 3.68 13.48 18.53
C ASP A 10 2.98 14.69 17.91
N SER A 11 2.75 15.76 18.68
CA SER A 11 2.10 16.99 18.20
C SER A 11 2.99 17.76 17.22
N GLU A 12 4.30 17.84 17.46
CA GLU A 12 5.25 18.43 16.49
C GLU A 12 5.27 17.62 15.18
N ALA A 13 5.23 16.28 15.26
CA ALA A 13 5.18 15.43 14.09
C ALA A 13 3.89 15.62 13.28
N VAL A 14 2.74 15.73 13.94
CA VAL A 14 1.46 16.01 13.28
C VAL A 14 1.48 17.40 12.65
N GLN A 15 1.98 18.41 13.37
CA GLN A 15 2.08 19.78 12.85
C GLN A 15 2.97 19.83 11.60
N ALA A 16 4.16 19.21 11.67
CA ALA A 16 5.08 19.14 10.53
C ALA A 16 4.47 18.40 9.33
N LEU A 17 3.64 17.38 9.57
CA LEU A 17 2.91 16.69 8.50
C LEU A 17 1.86 17.58 7.84
N VAL A 18 1.01 18.25 8.63
CA VAL A 18 -0.10 19.04 8.06
C VAL A 18 0.36 20.34 7.41
N ASP A 19 1.51 20.88 7.86
CA ASP A 19 2.16 22.05 7.25
C ASP A 19 3.03 21.68 6.04
N HIS A 20 3.20 20.39 5.77
CA HIS A 20 4.05 19.94 4.67
C HIS A 20 3.45 20.40 3.33
N PRO A 21 4.25 20.94 2.38
CA PRO A 21 3.74 21.47 1.11
C PRO A 21 3.01 20.43 0.25
N TYR A 22 3.35 19.14 0.43
CA TYR A 22 2.70 18.03 -0.28
C TYR A 22 1.52 17.39 0.48
N PHE A 23 1.17 17.93 1.65
CA PHE A 23 -0.02 17.49 2.36
C PHE A 23 -1.24 18.28 1.87
N GLN A 24 -2.25 17.55 1.41
CA GLN A 24 -3.53 18.11 1.02
C GLN A 24 -4.58 17.60 2.02
N PRO A 25 -5.22 18.49 2.79
CA PRO A 25 -6.32 18.12 3.66
C PRO A 25 -7.37 17.32 2.92
N HIS A 26 -7.87 16.26 3.54
CA HIS A 26 -8.89 15.33 3.03
C HIS A 26 -8.50 14.50 1.80
N ILE A 27 -7.31 14.70 1.25
CA ILE A 27 -6.86 14.11 -0.02
C ILE A 27 -5.65 13.20 0.18
N THR A 28 -4.56 13.71 0.74
CA THR A 28 -3.29 12.97 0.82
C THR A 28 -3.43 11.74 1.72
N PRO A 29 -3.20 10.51 1.23
CA PRO A 29 -3.14 9.34 2.08
C PRO A 29 -1.87 9.38 2.95
N VAL A 30 -2.02 9.09 4.24
CA VAL A 30 -0.94 9.13 5.24
C VAL A 30 -0.61 7.72 5.72
N GLN A 31 0.68 7.40 5.84
CA GLN A 31 1.14 6.20 6.54
C GLN A 31 1.87 6.63 7.81
N VAL A 32 1.42 6.17 8.98
CA VAL A 32 2.04 6.53 10.26
C VAL A 32 3.02 5.44 10.69
N PHE A 33 4.21 5.86 11.15
CA PHE A 33 5.27 5.01 11.72
C PHE A 33 5.80 3.85 10.85
N ASN A 34 5.44 3.75 9.56
CA ASN A 34 5.73 2.58 8.71
C ASN A 34 7.18 2.48 8.17
N ARG A 35 7.98 3.56 8.20
CA ARG A 35 9.34 3.54 7.61
C ARG A 35 10.40 2.95 8.54
N ALA A 36 10.32 3.27 9.83
CA ALA A 36 11.41 3.00 10.79
C ALA A 36 11.03 2.01 11.89
N THR A 37 9.74 1.70 12.05
CA THR A 37 9.23 0.84 13.12
C THR A 37 7.90 0.19 12.70
N ASP A 38 7.33 -0.64 13.57
CA ASP A 38 5.94 -1.09 13.49
C ASP A 38 5.07 -0.26 14.45
N PRO A 39 3.93 0.29 14.00
CA PRO A 39 3.08 1.20 14.77
C PRO A 39 2.42 0.55 16.00
N MET A 40 2.34 -0.79 16.07
CA MET A 40 1.66 -1.50 17.16
C MET A 40 2.63 -2.16 18.14
N LEU A 41 3.94 -1.88 18.03
CA LEU A 41 4.89 -2.30 19.07
C LEU A 41 4.54 -1.64 20.41
N PRO A 42 4.76 -2.31 21.57
CA PRO A 42 4.34 -1.78 22.87
C PRO A 42 4.86 -0.37 23.17
N ARG A 43 6.08 -0.04 22.74
CA ARG A 43 6.71 1.29 22.93
C ARG A 43 6.26 2.36 21.92
N VAL A 44 5.54 1.98 20.86
CA VAL A 44 5.15 2.87 19.76
C VAL A 44 3.63 3.09 19.74
N LYS A 45 2.87 2.08 20.16
CA LYS A 45 1.41 2.05 20.16
C LYS A 45 0.77 3.33 20.72
N THR A 46 1.23 3.83 21.87
CA THR A 46 0.68 5.07 22.46
C THR A 46 0.87 6.28 21.54
N HIS A 47 2.04 6.41 20.92
CA HIS A 47 2.36 7.46 19.95
C HIS A 47 1.53 7.34 18.67
N THR A 48 1.34 6.11 18.17
CA THR A 48 0.44 5.85 17.03
C THR A 48 -0.94 6.43 17.29
N PHE A 49 -1.54 6.12 18.44
CA PHE A 49 -2.86 6.64 18.74
C PHE A 49 -2.90 8.14 18.98
N ALA A 50 -1.90 8.72 19.66
CA ALA A 50 -1.82 10.17 19.85
C ALA A 50 -1.81 10.92 18.49
N VAL A 51 -1.04 10.42 17.52
CA VAL A 51 -1.03 10.97 16.15
C VAL A 51 -2.38 10.80 15.45
N LEU A 52 -3.02 9.63 15.57
CA LEU A 52 -4.34 9.39 14.96
C LEU A 52 -5.41 10.31 15.56
N GLU A 53 -5.43 10.46 16.88
CA GLU A 53 -6.39 11.28 17.62
C GLU A 53 -6.21 12.77 17.32
N ASP A 54 -4.97 13.27 17.19
CA ASP A 54 -4.71 14.66 16.78
C ASP A 54 -5.17 14.92 15.34
N LEU A 55 -4.80 14.05 14.38
CA LEU A 55 -5.29 14.15 13.01
C LEU A 55 -6.83 14.13 12.94
N ASP A 56 -7.48 13.29 13.75
CA ASP A 56 -8.93 13.22 13.85
C ASP A 56 -9.55 14.48 14.44
N ALA A 57 -8.99 15.00 15.53
CA ALA A 57 -9.46 16.21 16.22
C ALA A 57 -9.40 17.45 15.32
N ARG A 58 -8.48 17.47 14.35
CA ARG A 58 -8.39 18.52 13.31
C ARG A 58 -9.50 18.44 12.26
N GLY A 59 -10.40 17.45 12.32
CA GLY A 59 -11.50 17.28 11.37
C GLY A 59 -11.05 16.72 10.01
N LEU A 60 -9.82 16.22 9.90
CA LEU A 60 -9.28 15.68 8.66
C LEU A 60 -10.00 14.39 8.28
N THR A 61 -10.23 14.20 6.98
CA THR A 61 -10.90 13.00 6.44
C THR A 61 -9.99 12.18 5.52
N ASN A 62 -8.68 12.44 5.61
CA ASN A 62 -7.64 11.71 4.89
C ASN A 62 -7.71 10.21 5.18
N HIS A 63 -7.27 9.40 4.22
CA HIS A 63 -6.95 8.00 4.50
C HIS A 63 -5.71 7.94 5.38
N VAL A 64 -5.80 7.23 6.52
CA VAL A 64 -4.65 7.01 7.41
C VAL A 64 -4.41 5.52 7.55
N LEU A 65 -3.21 5.07 7.18
CA LEU A 65 -2.85 3.66 7.09
C LEU A 65 -1.94 3.28 8.26
N VAL A 66 -2.39 2.29 9.03
CA VAL A 66 -1.63 1.64 10.10
C VAL A 66 -1.22 0.26 9.59
N ILE A 67 0.04 0.12 9.18
CA ILE A 67 0.57 -1.15 8.64
C ILE A 67 1.34 -1.86 9.75
N THR A 68 0.88 -3.03 10.16
CA THR A 68 1.49 -3.76 11.28
C THR A 68 1.53 -5.26 11.04
N ARG A 69 2.55 -5.93 11.57
CA ARG A 69 2.60 -7.40 11.72
C ARG A 69 2.46 -7.83 13.18
N TYR A 70 2.27 -6.86 14.08
CA TYR A 70 2.29 -7.07 15.53
C TYR A 70 0.89 -7.21 16.12
N ARG A 71 0.82 -7.34 17.45
CA ARG A 71 -0.40 -7.60 18.20
C ARG A 71 -1.36 -6.41 18.14
N ILE A 72 -2.62 -6.69 17.81
CA ILE A 72 -3.76 -5.81 18.00
C ILE A 72 -4.70 -6.49 19.00
N ASP A 73 -5.09 -5.78 20.04
CA ASP A 73 -6.03 -6.23 21.07
C ASP A 73 -7.37 -5.48 20.97
N SER A 74 -8.35 -5.87 21.79
CA SER A 74 -9.68 -5.26 21.78
C SER A 74 -9.67 -3.80 22.25
N GLU A 75 -8.73 -3.41 23.12
CA GLU A 75 -8.60 -2.03 23.60
C GLU A 75 -8.14 -1.11 22.46
N ASP A 76 -7.16 -1.58 21.66
CA ASP A 76 -6.76 -0.91 20.42
C ASP A 76 -7.96 -0.68 19.50
N CYS A 77 -8.80 -1.70 19.32
CA CYS A 77 -9.97 -1.64 18.46
C CYS A 77 -10.99 -0.62 18.96
N GLN A 78 -11.20 -0.53 20.28
CA GLN A 78 -12.09 0.45 20.90
C GLN A 78 -11.61 1.88 20.60
N ARG A 79 -10.31 2.15 20.77
CA ARG A 79 -9.72 3.47 20.44
C ARG A 79 -9.85 3.80 18.97
N LEU A 80 -9.57 2.84 18.08
CA LEU A 80 -9.76 3.04 16.63
C LEU A 80 -11.22 3.39 16.28
N ASN A 81 -12.19 2.80 16.96
CA ASN A 81 -13.61 3.10 16.77
C ASN A 81 -14.06 4.45 17.36
N GLN A 82 -13.24 5.12 18.17
CA GLN A 82 -13.57 6.45 18.70
C GLN A 82 -13.30 7.57 17.69
N LEU A 83 -12.36 7.34 16.75
CA LEU A 83 -11.99 8.29 15.70
C LEU A 83 -13.19 8.59 14.78
N ARG A 84 -13.44 9.87 14.49
CA ARG A 84 -14.67 10.32 13.83
C ARG A 84 -14.54 10.73 12.38
N ASN A 85 -13.41 11.30 12.01
CA ASN A 85 -13.20 12.03 10.77
C ASN A 85 -12.22 11.27 9.87
N VAL A 86 -11.08 10.82 10.40
CA VAL A 86 -10.05 10.16 9.60
C VAL A 86 -10.50 8.77 9.15
N LYS A 87 -10.16 8.41 7.91
CA LYS A 87 -10.49 7.09 7.34
C LYS A 87 -9.37 6.10 7.66
N VAL A 88 -9.37 5.57 8.89
CA VAL A 88 -8.32 4.66 9.33
C VAL A 88 -8.47 3.28 8.68
N THR A 89 -7.36 2.77 8.16
CA THR A 89 -7.24 1.39 7.68
C THR A 89 -6.07 0.69 8.34
N VAL A 90 -6.36 -0.39 9.04
CA VAL A 90 -5.38 -1.31 9.59
C VAL A 90 -5.03 -2.35 8.54
N LEU A 91 -3.79 -2.31 8.06
CA LEU A 91 -3.23 -3.26 7.10
C LEU A 91 -2.40 -4.28 7.87
N VAL A 92 -2.98 -5.45 8.12
CA VAL A 92 -2.31 -6.52 8.87
C VAL A 92 -1.41 -7.29 7.91
N THR A 93 -0.10 -7.09 8.07
CA THR A 93 0.95 -7.71 7.28
C THR A 93 1.10 -9.16 7.71
N TYR A 94 0.69 -10.06 6.83
CA TYR A 94 0.86 -11.50 6.98
C TYR A 94 1.82 -11.97 5.88
N SER A 95 2.93 -12.61 6.23
CA SER A 95 3.81 -13.26 5.25
C SER A 95 3.44 -14.73 5.08
N GLY A 96 3.27 -15.47 6.18
CA GLY A 96 3.15 -16.93 6.12
C GLY A 96 4.47 -17.62 5.82
N ILE A 97 5.62 -16.93 5.99
CA ILE A 97 6.95 -17.53 5.90
C ILE A 97 7.28 -18.15 7.27
N ASP A 98 7.60 -19.44 7.28
CA ASP A 98 7.94 -20.18 8.51
C ASP A 98 9.43 -20.15 8.85
N ASP A 99 10.31 -19.88 7.87
CA ASP A 99 11.75 -19.79 8.10
C ASP A 99 12.10 -18.55 8.94
N ARG A 100 12.40 -18.78 10.23
CA ARG A 100 12.72 -17.74 11.20
C ARG A 100 14.02 -16.98 10.93
N ARG A 101 14.89 -17.51 10.06
CA ARG A 101 16.08 -16.78 9.58
C ARG A 101 15.68 -15.67 8.62
N ILE A 102 14.54 -15.81 7.94
CA ILE A 102 14.01 -14.84 6.97
C ILE A 102 12.95 -13.94 7.62
N GLU A 103 11.96 -14.54 8.29
CA GLU A 103 10.92 -13.81 9.01
C GLU A 103 10.93 -14.23 10.49
N PRO A 104 11.62 -13.48 11.36
CA PRO A 104 11.74 -13.85 12.77
C PRO A 104 10.43 -13.63 13.56
N VAL A 105 9.46 -12.90 13.01
CA VAL A 105 8.16 -12.65 13.66
C VAL A 105 7.16 -13.73 13.27
N ASP A 106 6.59 -14.41 14.26
CA ASP A 106 5.56 -15.43 14.03
C ASP A 106 4.34 -14.86 13.30
N SER A 107 4.06 -15.37 12.09
CA SER A 107 2.90 -15.02 11.28
C SER A 107 1.55 -15.33 11.97
N GLY A 108 1.55 -16.21 12.97
CA GLY A 108 0.42 -16.46 13.86
C GLY A 108 -0.02 -15.23 14.66
N ILE A 109 0.91 -14.31 14.97
CA ILE A 109 0.56 -13.02 15.61
C ILE A 109 -0.32 -12.20 14.68
N ALA A 110 0.12 -11.99 13.44
CA ALA A 110 -0.64 -11.26 12.44
C ALA A 110 -2.00 -11.92 12.16
N ALA A 111 -2.06 -13.25 12.06
CA ALA A 111 -3.33 -13.97 11.86
C ALA A 111 -4.33 -13.75 13.01
N ARG A 112 -3.87 -13.72 14.27
CA ARG A 112 -4.73 -13.41 15.43
C ARG A 112 -5.14 -11.93 15.43
N SER A 113 -4.20 -11.02 15.21
CA SER A 113 -4.48 -9.58 15.12
C SER A 113 -5.51 -9.25 14.04
N LEU A 114 -5.42 -9.90 12.87
CA LEU A 114 -6.39 -9.75 11.79
C LEU A 114 -7.80 -10.10 12.24
N ARG A 115 -7.96 -11.25 12.89
CA ARG A 115 -9.26 -11.72 13.40
C ARG A 115 -9.80 -10.79 14.48
N THR A 116 -8.97 -10.39 15.44
CA THR A 116 -9.36 -9.46 16.50
C THR A 116 -9.80 -8.11 15.93
N ALA A 117 -8.98 -7.51 15.06
CA ALA A 117 -9.29 -6.23 14.44
C ALA A 117 -10.59 -6.33 13.63
N PHE A 118 -10.72 -7.34 12.76
CA PHE A 118 -11.92 -7.46 11.93
C PHE A 118 -13.19 -7.70 12.74
N ALA A 119 -13.15 -8.55 13.76
CA ALA A 119 -14.30 -8.82 14.61
C ALA A 119 -14.78 -7.61 15.43
N ASN A 120 -13.91 -6.63 15.66
CA ASN A 120 -14.22 -5.41 16.43
C ASN A 120 -14.27 -4.15 15.55
N ALA A 121 -14.22 -4.29 14.23
CA ALA A 121 -14.22 -3.14 13.33
C ALA A 121 -15.63 -2.57 13.17
N ASP A 122 -15.79 -1.29 13.53
CA ASP A 122 -17.01 -0.52 13.28
C ASP A 122 -16.69 0.68 12.38
N ARG A 123 -15.80 1.57 12.83
CA ARG A 123 -15.49 2.84 12.12
C ARG A 123 -14.20 2.81 11.31
N TYR A 124 -13.26 1.94 11.67
CA TYR A 124 -12.06 1.70 10.89
C TYR A 124 -12.24 0.50 9.97
N ARG A 125 -11.30 0.30 9.04
CA ARG A 125 -11.30 -0.84 8.12
C ARG A 125 -10.06 -1.70 8.30
N VAL A 126 -10.20 -2.98 8.00
CA VAL A 126 -9.17 -4.00 8.16
C VAL A 126 -8.89 -4.64 6.83
N VAL A 127 -7.63 -4.66 6.43
CA VAL A 127 -7.16 -5.25 5.17
C VAL A 127 -6.13 -6.33 5.47
N LEU A 128 -6.33 -7.52 4.89
CA LEU A 128 -5.29 -8.54 4.85
C LEU A 128 -4.22 -8.07 3.88
N TYR A 129 -3.06 -7.66 4.41
CA TYR A 129 -1.93 -7.23 3.62
C TYR A 129 -0.96 -8.41 3.46
N TRP A 130 -1.23 -9.27 2.48
CA TRP A 130 -0.45 -10.48 2.25
C TRP A 130 0.87 -10.14 1.56
N ARG A 131 1.94 -10.03 2.36
CA ARG A 131 3.27 -9.68 1.86
C ARG A 131 4.40 -10.03 2.83
N PRO A 132 5.62 -10.23 2.31
CA PRO A 132 5.90 -10.44 0.88
C PRO A 132 5.45 -11.83 0.44
N LEU A 133 4.97 -11.95 -0.80
CA LEU A 133 4.85 -13.24 -1.50
C LEU A 133 6.19 -13.58 -2.16
N VAL A 134 6.73 -14.77 -1.89
CA VAL A 134 8.05 -15.21 -2.35
C VAL A 134 7.99 -16.69 -2.77
N PRO A 135 8.32 -17.01 -4.03
CA PRO A 135 8.38 -18.40 -4.48
C PRO A 135 9.29 -19.26 -3.59
N GLY A 136 8.85 -20.48 -3.29
CA GLY A 136 9.61 -21.43 -2.47
C GLY A 136 9.56 -21.17 -0.96
N LEU A 137 9.13 -19.99 -0.50
CA LEU A 137 9.05 -19.67 0.93
C LEU A 137 7.63 -19.73 1.48
N ASN A 138 6.66 -19.15 0.77
CA ASN A 138 5.28 -19.02 1.26
C ASN A 138 4.24 -19.14 0.14
N ASP A 139 4.48 -20.03 -0.82
CA ASP A 139 3.66 -20.16 -2.02
C ASP A 139 3.13 -21.57 -2.29
N THR A 140 3.26 -22.54 -1.39
CA THR A 140 2.60 -23.85 -1.50
C THR A 140 1.06 -23.75 -1.49
N ALA A 141 0.36 -24.80 -1.96
CA ALA A 141 -1.10 -24.83 -1.94
C ALA A 141 -1.70 -24.59 -0.53
N ALA A 142 -1.03 -25.06 0.52
CA ALA A 142 -1.43 -24.81 1.91
C ALA A 142 -1.32 -23.32 2.29
N HIS A 143 -0.26 -22.62 1.86
CA HIS A 143 -0.13 -21.18 2.09
C HIS A 143 -1.24 -20.39 1.38
N LEU A 144 -1.54 -20.75 0.13
CA LEU A 144 -2.61 -20.12 -0.64
C LEU A 144 -3.97 -20.35 0.04
N ALA A 145 -4.28 -21.58 0.44
CA ALA A 145 -5.51 -21.92 1.15
C ALA A 145 -5.63 -21.14 2.47
N ARG A 146 -4.52 -20.99 3.21
CA ARG A 146 -4.48 -20.22 4.45
C ARG A 146 -4.73 -18.73 4.21
N ALA A 147 -4.17 -18.14 3.15
CA ALA A 147 -4.44 -16.75 2.78
C ALA A 147 -5.92 -16.55 2.43
N VAL A 148 -6.53 -17.49 1.70
CA VAL A 148 -7.98 -17.48 1.41
C VAL A 148 -8.81 -17.57 2.69
N GLU A 149 -8.44 -18.45 3.63
CA GLU A 149 -9.11 -18.55 4.93
C GLU A 149 -9.04 -17.22 5.70
N LEU A 150 -7.85 -16.62 5.79
CA LEU A 150 -7.65 -15.34 6.47
C LEU A 150 -8.38 -14.19 5.79
N SER A 151 -8.54 -14.23 4.46
CA SER A 151 -9.28 -13.19 3.72
C SER A 151 -10.72 -13.00 4.18
N ARG A 152 -11.33 -14.04 4.79
CA ARG A 152 -12.69 -13.99 5.38
C ARG A 152 -12.76 -13.13 6.64
N HIS A 153 -11.62 -12.77 7.20
CA HIS A 153 -11.47 -11.89 8.36
C HIS A 153 -10.88 -10.54 7.95
N ALA A 154 -11.21 -10.05 6.76
CA ALA A 154 -10.80 -8.75 6.28
C ALA A 154 -11.90 -8.13 5.40
N HIS A 155 -11.93 -6.80 5.34
CA HIS A 155 -12.80 -6.09 4.41
C HIS A 155 -12.27 -6.18 2.97
N ALA A 156 -10.95 -6.31 2.81
CA ALA A 156 -10.29 -6.53 1.54
C ALA A 156 -8.96 -7.27 1.75
N THR A 157 -8.46 -7.88 0.68
CA THR A 157 -7.14 -8.50 0.63
C THR A 157 -6.31 -7.82 -0.45
N VAL A 158 -5.06 -7.49 -0.14
CA VAL A 158 -4.07 -7.09 -1.13
C VAL A 158 -2.84 -7.97 -1.00
N PHE A 159 -2.34 -8.42 -2.14
CA PHE A 159 -1.13 -9.23 -2.22
C PHE A 159 -0.03 -8.48 -2.95
N THR A 160 1.22 -8.66 -2.50
CA THR A 160 2.38 -8.10 -3.18
C THR A 160 3.64 -8.88 -2.81
N GLY A 161 4.61 -8.86 -3.71
CA GLY A 161 5.85 -9.61 -3.55
C GLY A 161 6.95 -8.85 -2.82
N LEU A 162 8.15 -9.42 -2.87
CA LEU A 162 9.33 -8.93 -2.16
C LEU A 162 9.97 -7.77 -2.90
N PHE A 163 10.45 -6.80 -2.13
CA PHE A 163 11.35 -5.78 -2.66
C PHE A 163 12.79 -6.29 -2.57
N TYR A 164 13.23 -7.11 -3.51
CA TYR A 164 14.53 -7.78 -3.44
C TYR A 164 15.64 -6.84 -3.93
N ARG A 165 16.30 -6.17 -2.98
CA ARG A 165 17.42 -5.24 -3.22
C ARG A 165 18.74 -5.88 -2.79
N ASP A 166 19.85 -5.25 -3.16
CA ASP A 166 21.21 -5.72 -2.86
C ASP A 166 21.40 -5.99 -1.36
N GLU A 167 20.86 -5.16 -0.47
CA GLU A 167 21.00 -5.38 0.98
C GLU A 167 20.30 -6.67 1.46
N ILE A 168 19.21 -7.07 0.80
CA ILE A 168 18.52 -8.33 1.11
C ILE A 168 19.27 -9.49 0.47
N ALA A 169 19.77 -9.34 -0.76
CA ALA A 169 20.57 -10.37 -1.42
C ALA A 169 21.85 -10.67 -0.62
N ASP A 170 22.55 -9.63 -0.16
CA ASP A 170 23.73 -9.75 0.69
C ASP A 170 23.41 -10.45 2.02
N TYR A 171 22.26 -10.16 2.62
CA TYR A 171 21.79 -10.89 3.80
C TYR A 171 21.61 -12.38 3.50
N TYR A 172 20.98 -12.73 2.38
CA TYR A 172 20.78 -14.13 2.01
C TYR A 172 22.12 -14.86 1.83
N ARG A 173 23.05 -14.28 1.05
CA ARG A 173 24.38 -14.84 0.82
C ARG A 173 25.19 -14.99 2.11
N ALA A 174 25.22 -13.93 2.93
CA ALA A 174 25.98 -13.92 4.18
C ALA A 174 25.46 -14.95 5.20
N ASN A 175 24.20 -15.36 5.09
CA ASN A 175 23.58 -16.35 5.99
C ASN A 175 23.38 -17.73 5.32
N GLY A 176 23.94 -17.95 4.12
CA GLY A 176 23.80 -19.22 3.40
C GLY A 176 22.36 -19.60 3.07
N LEU A 177 21.50 -18.60 2.86
CA LEU A 177 20.09 -18.78 2.51
C LEU A 177 19.94 -18.88 0.99
N PRO A 178 19.09 -19.79 0.46
CA PRO A 178 18.77 -19.83 -0.96
C PRO A 178 18.14 -18.51 -1.42
N GLU A 179 18.75 -17.83 -2.37
CA GLU A 179 18.21 -16.59 -2.94
C GLU A 179 16.90 -16.88 -3.70
N PRO A 180 15.83 -16.09 -3.49
CA PRO A 180 14.54 -16.34 -4.13
C PRO A 180 14.49 -15.89 -5.60
N TYR A 181 15.45 -15.09 -6.04
CA TYR A 181 15.55 -14.54 -7.39
C TYR A 181 17.02 -14.43 -7.80
N ASP A 182 17.30 -14.57 -9.09
CA ASP A 182 18.66 -14.49 -9.64
C ASP A 182 19.24 -13.07 -9.67
N GLU A 183 18.36 -12.06 -9.65
CA GLU A 183 18.71 -10.64 -9.77
C GLU A 183 17.89 -9.76 -8.81
N THR A 184 18.43 -8.59 -8.46
CA THR A 184 17.75 -7.57 -7.64
C THR A 184 16.94 -6.59 -8.50
N ALA A 185 15.98 -5.89 -7.88
CA ALA A 185 15.13 -4.95 -8.59
C ALA A 185 14.76 -3.70 -7.78
N ARG A 186 14.56 -2.58 -8.49
CA ARG A 186 14.02 -1.32 -7.93
C ARG A 186 12.51 -1.36 -7.63
N ARG A 187 11.76 -2.32 -8.18
CA ARG A 187 10.33 -2.51 -7.87
C ARG A 187 10.14 -3.88 -7.21
N LYS A 188 8.97 -4.10 -6.60
CA LYS A 188 8.65 -5.39 -6.00
C LYS A 188 8.53 -6.46 -7.09
N ILE A 189 9.11 -7.63 -6.83
CA ILE A 189 9.08 -8.79 -7.72
C ILE A 189 7.86 -9.63 -7.34
N VAL A 190 6.96 -9.85 -8.30
CA VAL A 190 5.82 -10.78 -8.19
C VAL A 190 5.81 -11.60 -9.46
N PRO A 191 6.23 -12.87 -9.43
CA PRO A 191 6.21 -13.70 -10.62
C PRO A 191 4.79 -13.92 -11.13
N GLU A 192 4.62 -13.88 -12.45
CA GLU A 192 3.31 -14.02 -13.09
C GLU A 192 2.67 -15.38 -12.76
N THR A 193 3.45 -16.46 -12.76
CA THR A 193 2.96 -17.80 -12.41
C THR A 193 2.44 -17.88 -10.98
N LEU A 194 3.08 -17.17 -10.05
CA LEU A 194 2.64 -17.09 -8.66
C LEU A 194 1.35 -16.27 -8.55
N GLU A 195 1.27 -15.14 -9.25
CA GLU A 195 0.03 -14.37 -9.32
C GLU A 195 -1.13 -15.20 -9.85
N GLN A 196 -0.97 -15.95 -10.95
CA GLN A 196 -2.04 -16.79 -11.49
C GLN A 196 -2.51 -17.85 -10.49
N ARG A 197 -1.60 -18.45 -9.73
CA ARG A 197 -1.96 -19.40 -8.65
C ARG A 197 -2.73 -18.71 -7.53
N VAL A 198 -2.35 -17.49 -7.15
CA VAL A 198 -3.11 -16.67 -6.19
C VAL A 198 -4.52 -16.40 -6.71
N LEU A 199 -4.66 -15.94 -7.95
CA LEU A 199 -5.96 -15.67 -8.56
C LEU A 199 -6.83 -16.92 -8.62
N ALA A 200 -6.26 -18.06 -9.02
CA ALA A 200 -6.96 -19.34 -9.06
C ALA A 200 -7.44 -19.79 -7.66
N ALA A 201 -6.61 -19.65 -6.62
CA ALA A 201 -6.99 -19.99 -5.25
C ALA A 201 -8.09 -19.06 -4.71
N PHE A 202 -8.10 -17.80 -5.14
CA PHE A 202 -9.11 -16.81 -4.78
C PHE A 202 -10.34 -16.82 -5.69
N GLY A 203 -10.47 -17.75 -6.63
CA GLY A 203 -11.57 -17.85 -7.62
C GLY A 203 -13.01 -17.92 -7.07
N GLY A 204 -13.19 -17.84 -5.75
CA GLY A 204 -14.45 -17.55 -5.04
C GLY A 204 -14.23 -16.96 -3.63
N GLY A 205 -13.05 -16.38 -3.37
CA GLY A 205 -12.64 -15.79 -2.09
C GLY A 205 -13.09 -14.32 -1.93
N GLY A 206 -12.77 -13.73 -0.77
CA GLY A 206 -13.09 -12.32 -0.50
C GLY A 206 -12.40 -11.33 -1.46
N PRO A 207 -12.78 -10.04 -1.44
CA PRO A 207 -12.26 -9.02 -2.35
C PRO A 207 -10.73 -8.98 -2.40
N LEU A 208 -10.15 -9.21 -3.59
CA LEU A 208 -8.70 -9.32 -3.82
C LEU A 208 -8.20 -8.21 -4.75
N PHE A 209 -7.07 -7.59 -4.42
CA PHE A 209 -6.51 -6.47 -5.19
C PHE A 209 -4.99 -6.58 -5.40
N ARG A 210 -4.51 -6.10 -6.55
CA ARG A 210 -3.06 -5.94 -6.84
C ARG A 210 -2.45 -4.70 -6.20
N LYS A 211 -3.27 -3.71 -5.85
CA LYS A 211 -2.85 -2.40 -5.35
C LYS A 211 -3.44 -2.14 -3.98
N THR A 212 -2.57 -1.70 -3.06
CA THR A 212 -2.98 -1.35 -1.70
C THR A 212 -4.04 -0.26 -1.69
N SER A 213 -3.90 0.76 -2.54
CA SER A 213 -4.88 1.84 -2.61
C SER A 213 -6.26 1.38 -3.06
N CYS A 214 -6.34 0.44 -4.01
CA CYS A 214 -7.62 -0.15 -4.40
C CYS A 214 -8.29 -0.92 -3.26
N ALA A 215 -7.53 -1.73 -2.50
CA ALA A 215 -8.07 -2.45 -1.35
C ALA A 215 -8.55 -1.51 -0.23
N VAL A 216 -7.77 -0.47 0.07
CA VAL A 216 -8.13 0.56 1.07
C VAL A 216 -9.39 1.31 0.62
N SER A 217 -9.41 1.83 -0.61
CA SER A 217 -10.55 2.57 -1.15
C SER A 217 -11.81 1.71 -1.19
N PHE A 218 -11.69 0.44 -1.59
CA PHE A 218 -12.80 -0.52 -1.55
C PHE A 218 -13.36 -0.71 -0.15
N ALA A 219 -12.50 -0.92 0.86
CA ALA A 219 -12.95 -1.13 2.23
C ALA A 219 -13.71 0.09 2.79
N HIS A 220 -13.44 1.29 2.26
CA HIS A 220 -14.12 2.55 2.61
C HIS A 220 -15.24 2.94 1.64
N GLY A 221 -15.53 2.14 0.59
CA GLY A 221 -16.59 2.43 -0.37
C GLY A 221 -16.35 3.68 -1.22
N VAL A 222 -15.08 4.01 -1.50
CA VAL A 222 -14.69 5.19 -2.29
C VAL A 222 -13.90 4.80 -3.54
N PRO A 223 -13.77 5.68 -4.55
CA PRO A 223 -12.86 5.46 -5.67
C PRO A 223 -11.40 5.30 -5.21
N ASP A 224 -10.59 4.61 -6.01
CA ASP A 224 -9.15 4.47 -5.76
C ASP A 224 -8.46 5.84 -5.71
N TYR A 225 -7.86 6.17 -4.57
CA TYR A 225 -7.22 7.48 -4.38
C TYR A 225 -5.95 7.67 -5.20
N ASN A 226 -5.42 6.61 -5.82
CA ASN A 226 -4.33 6.69 -6.78
C ASN A 226 -4.80 6.76 -8.24
N GLY A 227 -6.09 6.55 -8.54
CA GLY A 227 -6.60 6.69 -9.91
C GLY A 227 -6.18 5.59 -10.89
N HIS A 228 -5.99 4.33 -10.45
CA HIS A 228 -5.54 3.25 -11.34
C HIS A 228 -6.57 2.81 -12.40
N TYR A 229 -7.76 3.39 -12.45
CA TYR A 229 -8.84 2.93 -13.34
C TYR A 229 -8.46 2.94 -14.82
N GLY A 230 -7.68 3.93 -15.27
CA GLY A 230 -7.16 4.00 -16.63
C GLY A 230 -6.19 2.86 -16.98
N ILE A 231 -5.65 2.17 -15.98
CA ILE A 231 -4.72 1.04 -16.13
C ILE A 231 -5.50 -0.27 -16.06
N ARG A 232 -6.28 -0.53 -17.10
CA ARG A 232 -7.34 -1.56 -17.15
C ARG A 232 -6.86 -2.96 -16.81
N GLU A 233 -5.64 -3.30 -17.20
CA GLU A 233 -5.01 -4.59 -16.93
C GLU A 233 -4.79 -4.86 -15.43
N LEU A 234 -4.84 -3.84 -14.56
CA LEU A 234 -4.83 -4.04 -13.11
C LEU A 234 -6.21 -4.33 -12.52
N CYS A 235 -7.26 -3.96 -13.26
CA CYS A 235 -8.63 -3.85 -12.79
C CYS A 235 -9.50 -5.06 -13.10
N ASP A 236 -9.02 -5.99 -13.94
CA ASP A 236 -9.71 -7.24 -14.33
C ASP A 236 -10.08 -8.16 -13.14
N ILE A 237 -9.43 -8.00 -11.98
CA ILE A 237 -9.74 -8.75 -10.74
C ILE A 237 -10.57 -7.95 -9.72
N CYS A 238 -10.82 -6.66 -9.97
CA CYS A 238 -11.54 -5.81 -9.02
C CYS A 238 -13.04 -6.16 -9.00
N PRO A 239 -13.71 -6.07 -7.84
CA PRO A 239 -15.16 -6.21 -7.77
C PRO A 239 -15.88 -5.17 -8.65
N ILE A 240 -16.98 -5.58 -9.31
CA ILE A 240 -17.76 -4.74 -10.23
C ILE A 240 -18.17 -3.41 -9.59
N LYS A 241 -18.69 -3.44 -8.36
CA LYS A 241 -19.07 -2.22 -7.62
C LYS A 241 -17.91 -1.23 -7.46
N GLN A 242 -16.69 -1.73 -7.25
CA GLN A 242 -15.51 -0.86 -7.17
C GLN A 242 -15.16 -0.27 -8.54
N LEU A 243 -15.28 -1.07 -9.60
CA LEU A 243 -15.04 -0.61 -10.97
C LEU A 243 -16.00 0.52 -11.35
N GLU A 244 -17.27 0.43 -10.97
CA GLU A 244 -18.26 1.50 -11.19
C GLU A 244 -17.89 2.79 -10.44
N LEU A 245 -17.51 2.69 -9.17
CA LEU A 245 -17.05 3.85 -8.38
C LEU A 245 -15.82 4.50 -9.03
N CYS A 246 -14.82 3.69 -9.36
CA CYS A 246 -13.60 4.16 -10.02
C CYS A 246 -13.90 4.76 -11.41
N ALA A 247 -14.80 4.17 -12.18
CA ALA A 247 -15.23 4.68 -13.49
C ALA A 247 -15.84 6.07 -13.38
N SER A 248 -16.77 6.23 -12.44
CA SER A 248 -17.49 7.50 -12.25
C SER A 248 -16.56 8.64 -11.82
N ALA A 249 -15.47 8.32 -11.13
CA ALA A 249 -14.46 9.26 -10.68
C ALA A 249 -13.34 9.50 -11.70
N HIS A 250 -13.17 8.63 -12.70
CA HIS A 250 -12.07 8.72 -13.65
C HIS A 250 -12.25 9.88 -14.62
N ARG A 251 -11.36 10.87 -14.53
CA ARG A 251 -11.37 12.06 -15.37
C ARG A 251 -9.94 12.40 -15.77
N PRO A 252 -9.55 12.18 -17.03
CA PRO A 252 -8.27 12.69 -17.54
C PRO A 252 -8.18 14.20 -17.28
N PRO A 253 -7.10 14.68 -16.64
CA PRO A 253 -6.93 16.10 -16.37
C PRO A 253 -6.62 16.86 -17.66
N THR A 254 -6.96 18.14 -17.72
CA THR A 254 -6.42 19.03 -18.75
C THR A 254 -5.00 19.45 -18.41
N GLU A 255 -4.23 19.90 -19.40
CA GLU A 255 -2.90 20.49 -19.14
C GLU A 255 -2.97 21.66 -18.16
N SER A 256 -3.99 22.51 -18.27
CA SER A 256 -4.20 23.64 -17.37
C SER A 256 -4.40 23.18 -15.92
N GLN A 257 -5.19 22.11 -15.68
CA GLN A 257 -5.37 21.56 -14.34
C GLN A 257 -4.08 21.00 -13.76
N LEU A 258 -3.30 20.26 -14.55
CA LEU A 258 -1.99 19.75 -14.15
C LEU A 258 -1.01 20.88 -13.81
N ARG A 259 -0.89 21.88 -14.69
CA ARG A 259 0.01 23.03 -14.47
C ARG A 259 -0.41 23.86 -13.26
N GLN A 260 -1.72 24.09 -13.07
CA GLN A 260 -2.23 24.82 -11.91
C GLN A 260 -1.89 24.11 -10.60
N LEU A 261 -2.06 22.78 -10.56
CA LEU A 261 -1.73 22.00 -9.36
C LEU A 261 -0.21 21.91 -9.15
N ALA A 262 0.57 21.86 -10.23
CA ALA A 262 2.03 21.84 -10.19
C ALA A 262 2.66 23.19 -9.85
N ALA A 263 1.96 24.32 -10.00
CA ALA A 263 2.51 25.66 -9.79
C ALA A 263 3.06 25.90 -8.37
N GLY A 264 2.62 25.11 -7.38
CA GLY A 264 3.14 25.14 -6.01
C GLY A 264 4.28 24.15 -5.72
N LEU A 265 4.71 23.36 -6.70
CA LEU A 265 5.67 22.27 -6.56
C LEU A 265 6.95 22.65 -7.32
N THR A 266 7.93 23.26 -6.64
CA THR A 266 9.27 23.58 -7.19
C THR A 266 9.26 24.53 -8.40
N SER A 267 10.43 25.06 -8.82
CA SER A 267 10.48 26.05 -9.90
C SER A 267 9.96 25.46 -11.20
N SER A 268 8.93 26.07 -11.76
CA SER A 268 8.19 25.66 -12.95
C SER A 268 9.01 25.46 -14.23
N GLU A 269 10.32 25.74 -14.20
CA GLU A 269 11.20 25.75 -15.37
C GLU A 269 11.58 24.34 -15.85
N GLU A 270 11.55 23.31 -14.98
CA GLU A 270 11.90 21.94 -15.36
C GLU A 270 10.68 21.02 -15.57
N PHE A 271 9.49 21.43 -15.13
CA PHE A 271 8.28 20.62 -15.23
C PHE A 271 7.67 20.66 -16.62
N GLU A 272 7.65 19.51 -17.30
CA GLU A 272 6.99 19.36 -18.59
C GLU A 272 5.93 18.25 -18.57
N ILE A 273 4.88 18.49 -19.35
CA ILE A 273 3.83 17.50 -19.63
C ILE A 273 4.20 16.88 -20.98
N VAL A 274 4.60 15.60 -20.97
CA VAL A 274 4.97 14.86 -22.18
C VAL A 274 3.72 14.40 -22.93
N ALA A 275 2.74 13.86 -22.19
CA ALA A 275 1.50 13.39 -22.76
C ALA A 275 0.38 13.32 -21.72
N ILE A 276 -0.86 13.49 -22.16
CA ILE A 276 -2.05 13.14 -21.39
C ILE A 276 -2.88 12.19 -22.26
N THR A 277 -3.17 11.02 -21.72
CA THR A 277 -4.02 10.01 -22.36
C THR A 277 -5.27 9.77 -21.52
N ASP A 278 -6.16 8.91 -21.98
CA ASP A 278 -7.26 8.40 -21.15
C ASP A 278 -6.76 7.55 -19.96
N ARG A 279 -5.51 7.06 -20.00
CA ARG A 279 -4.95 6.13 -19.01
C ARG A 279 -4.15 6.83 -17.92
N CYS A 280 -3.28 7.76 -18.31
CA CYS A 280 -2.36 8.47 -17.43
C CYS A 280 -1.84 9.76 -18.07
N ALA A 281 -1.25 10.61 -17.23
CA ALA A 281 -0.41 11.72 -17.64
C ALA A 281 1.06 11.31 -17.47
N VAL A 282 1.90 11.63 -18.45
CA VAL A 282 3.34 11.41 -18.43
C VAL A 282 4.00 12.78 -18.30
N VAL A 283 4.91 12.91 -17.33
CA VAL A 283 5.57 14.16 -16.99
C VAL A 283 7.07 13.96 -16.78
N THR A 284 7.83 15.05 -16.88
CA THR A 284 9.26 15.13 -16.55
C THR A 284 9.50 16.27 -15.55
N GLY A 285 10.72 16.37 -15.02
CA GLY A 285 11.10 17.44 -14.09
C GLY A 285 10.52 17.35 -12.68
N LEU A 286 9.87 16.24 -12.33
CA LEU A 286 9.35 16.01 -10.98
C LEU A 286 9.98 14.78 -10.33
N ASP A 287 10.36 14.94 -9.07
CA ASP A 287 10.68 13.84 -8.18
C ASP A 287 9.42 13.05 -7.75
N GLU A 288 9.64 11.96 -7.02
CA GLU A 288 8.57 11.03 -6.65
C GLU A 288 7.46 11.69 -5.78
N GLN A 289 7.83 12.52 -4.81
CA GLN A 289 6.86 13.14 -3.89
C GLN A 289 5.92 14.17 -4.56
N PRO A 290 6.42 15.19 -5.30
CA PRO A 290 5.52 16.12 -5.99
C PRO A 290 4.67 15.41 -7.05
N ARG A 291 5.19 14.35 -7.68
CA ARG A 291 4.38 13.51 -8.58
C ARG A 291 3.23 12.81 -7.85
N TYR A 292 3.45 12.28 -6.65
CA TYR A 292 2.37 11.70 -5.84
C TYR A 292 1.35 12.76 -5.36
N PHE A 293 1.80 13.98 -5.06
CA PHE A 293 0.90 15.09 -4.79
C PHE A 293 -0.05 15.33 -5.97
N LEU A 294 0.48 15.42 -7.20
CA LEU A 294 -0.36 15.55 -8.41
C LEU A 294 -1.31 14.35 -8.56
N GLN A 295 -0.81 13.13 -8.41
CA GLN A 295 -1.59 11.90 -8.57
C GLN A 295 -2.76 11.83 -7.59
N HIS A 296 -2.55 12.15 -6.31
CA HIS A 296 -3.62 12.13 -5.30
C HIS A 296 -4.61 13.27 -5.50
N GLY A 297 -4.12 14.48 -5.79
CA GLY A 297 -4.96 15.66 -6.04
C GLY A 297 -5.89 15.48 -7.23
N LEU A 298 -5.41 14.82 -8.29
CA LEU A 298 -6.18 14.56 -9.51
C LEU A 298 -6.94 13.24 -9.46
N ARG A 299 -6.62 12.34 -8.51
CA ARG A 299 -7.07 10.94 -8.49
C ARG A 299 -6.89 10.27 -9.86
N PHE A 300 -5.75 10.53 -10.48
CA PHE A 300 -5.42 10.10 -11.82
C PHE A 300 -3.93 9.77 -11.89
N GLN A 301 -3.56 8.75 -12.66
CA GLN A 301 -2.18 8.30 -12.73
C GLN A 301 -1.27 9.37 -13.34
N VAL A 302 -0.19 9.70 -12.62
CA VAL A 302 0.87 10.60 -13.09
C VAL A 302 2.19 9.84 -13.06
N HIS A 303 2.76 9.60 -14.24
CA HIS A 303 3.96 8.80 -14.46
C HIS A 303 5.15 9.69 -14.80
N ASP A 304 6.32 9.28 -14.35
CA ASP A 304 7.60 9.89 -14.75
C ASP A 304 8.09 9.16 -16.00
N GLU A 305 8.41 9.90 -17.06
CA GLU A 305 8.92 9.37 -18.32
C GLU A 305 10.14 8.45 -18.13
N ARG A 306 11.02 8.78 -17.18
CA ARG A 306 12.23 7.99 -16.86
C ARG A 306 11.91 6.62 -16.27
N HIS A 307 10.68 6.43 -15.80
CA HIS A 307 10.25 5.27 -15.02
C HIS A 307 8.95 4.67 -15.57
N PRO A 308 8.92 4.26 -16.85
CA PRO A 308 7.70 3.86 -17.52
C PRO A 308 7.03 2.68 -16.82
N HIS A 309 5.71 2.66 -16.90
CA HIS A 309 4.90 1.53 -16.48
C HIS A 309 4.66 0.64 -17.69
N ARG A 310 5.05 -0.63 -17.60
CA ARG A 310 4.83 -1.62 -18.66
C ARG A 310 3.47 -2.28 -18.50
N ASP A 311 2.91 -2.73 -19.62
CA ASP A 311 1.64 -3.47 -19.62
C ASP A 311 1.70 -4.67 -18.67
N ARG A 312 0.61 -4.89 -17.93
CA ARG A 312 0.41 -5.87 -16.84
C ARG A 312 1.38 -5.80 -15.66
N ARG A 313 2.39 -4.92 -15.72
CA ARG A 313 3.49 -4.80 -14.76
C ARG A 313 3.54 -3.43 -14.09
N HIS A 314 2.44 -2.68 -14.12
CA HIS A 314 2.36 -1.34 -13.55
C HIS A 314 2.93 -1.32 -12.13
N GLY A 315 4.06 -0.64 -11.90
CA GLY A 315 4.72 -0.54 -10.60
C GLY A 315 5.36 -1.84 -10.07
N ARG A 316 5.50 -2.89 -10.88
CA ARG A 316 6.20 -4.15 -10.57
C ARG A 316 7.55 -4.21 -11.29
N ALA A 317 8.45 -5.06 -10.80
CA ALA A 317 9.72 -5.34 -11.46
C ALA A 317 9.50 -6.13 -12.76
N ASP A 318 10.48 -6.04 -13.67
CA ASP A 318 10.50 -6.86 -14.89
C ASP A 318 10.84 -8.33 -14.60
N ILE A 319 11.64 -8.56 -13.56
CA ILE A 319 11.99 -9.90 -13.08
C ILE A 319 10.71 -10.66 -12.68
N GLY A 320 10.66 -11.94 -13.01
CA GLY A 320 9.54 -12.83 -12.72
C GLY A 320 8.41 -12.78 -13.76
N TRP A 321 8.55 -11.94 -14.79
CA TRP A 321 7.66 -11.92 -15.96
C TRP A 321 8.45 -12.40 -17.17
N LYS A 322 8.15 -13.61 -17.66
CA LYS A 322 8.71 -14.05 -18.96
C LYS A 322 8.07 -13.16 -20.02
N GLY A 323 8.85 -12.30 -20.66
CA GLY A 323 8.36 -11.61 -21.84
C GLY A 323 8.15 -12.62 -22.97
N GLU A 324 7.01 -12.55 -23.64
CA GLU A 324 7.10 -12.40 -25.08
C GLU A 324 7.93 -11.14 -25.29
N THR A 325 9.22 -11.33 -25.56
CA THR A 325 10.03 -10.30 -26.21
C THR A 325 9.33 -9.97 -27.52
N ALA A 326 9.02 -8.69 -27.71
CA ALA A 326 8.56 -8.16 -28.99
C ALA A 326 9.53 -8.55 -30.13
#